data_AF-A0AAN8RQR1-F1
#
_entry.id   AF-A0AAN8RQR1-F1
#
_cell.length_a   1.000
_cell.length_b   1.000
_cell.length_c   1.000
_cell.angle_alpha   90.00
_cell.angle_beta   90.00
_cell.angle_gamma   90.00
#
_symmetry.space_group_name_H-M   'P 1'
#
loop_
_entity.id
_entity.type
_entity.pdbx_description
1 polymer ?
#
loop_
_entity_poly.entity_id
_entity_poly.type
_entity_poly.pdbx_seq_one_letter_code
_entity_poly.pdbx_strand_id
1 'polypeptide(L)'
;MTSTATSLVAGSVAAVTATATAARGRAAVRVFTLLPIQSKTRTKKAFYSTQPAEAADPRYDCSINAPLSTLPAHLDLPPPRKPGESVFSYYFKIGKGYLSFYKTGLKNAAWVNPRLAGPVMSRWRDDRGYAGIVQNKWITRSDLQLLKRNQHDFRRIPLFAVLFTICGEFTPFVVALFSNIVPITCRIPSQIQSDRRWRENQIKASFEAFLPSTSINRPVEGLDKLTWKEKVHCSTVVGRHSGLWPSRILPLPFGFVLHKRLNRYEVYIATDDLLIAKGGGVMKLSPPELEIACVDRGIKVLDKSEQQLRADLQRWLTDSKKGVTIWERWLALPTS
;
A
#
# COMPACT_ATOMS: atom_id res chain seq x y z
N MET A 1 39.35 58.47 6.26
CA MET A 1 40.48 58.23 5.33
C MET A 1 40.10 57.07 4.42
N THR A 2 40.36 57.17 3.11
CA THR A 2 40.66 56.08 2.13
C THR A 2 39.88 54.74 2.14
N SER A 3 39.41 54.18 1.03
CA SER A 3 39.35 54.69 -0.37
C SER A 3 38.32 53.93 -1.22
N THR A 4 37.76 54.65 -2.18
CA THR A 4 36.91 54.24 -3.33
C THR A 4 37.61 53.37 -4.39
N ALA A 5 36.83 52.48 -5.04
CA ALA A 5 36.84 52.03 -6.46
C ALA A 5 36.04 50.70 -6.55
N THR A 6 35.07 50.40 -7.44
CA THR A 6 34.55 50.94 -8.71
C THR A 6 35.26 50.52 -10.00
N SER A 7 34.66 49.57 -10.75
CA SER A 7 34.66 49.56 -12.22
C SER A 7 33.51 48.70 -12.79
N LEU A 8 32.96 49.11 -13.94
CA LEU A 8 32.10 48.30 -14.83
C LEU A 8 32.91 47.86 -16.06
N VAL A 9 32.39 46.89 -16.82
CA VAL A 9 32.40 46.76 -18.31
C VAL A 9 31.67 45.42 -18.60
N ALA A 10 30.56 45.29 -19.34
CA ALA A 10 29.99 45.94 -20.54
C ALA A 10 30.50 45.33 -21.87
N GLY A 11 29.66 44.54 -22.55
CA GLY A 11 29.94 43.93 -23.86
C GLY A 11 28.64 43.55 -24.58
N SER A 12 28.59 43.65 -25.92
CA SER A 12 27.34 43.86 -26.65
C SER A 12 27.07 42.88 -27.82
N VAL A 13 25.80 42.47 -27.92
CA VAL A 13 24.95 42.28 -29.12
C VAL A 13 25.59 42.02 -30.50
N ALA A 14 25.25 40.87 -31.11
CA ALA A 14 24.85 40.69 -32.53
C ALA A 14 24.48 39.21 -32.82
N ALA A 15 23.88 38.80 -33.96
CA ALA A 15 22.70 39.30 -34.69
C ALA A 15 22.28 38.25 -35.76
N VAL A 16 20.96 38.13 -36.01
CA VAL A 16 20.29 37.67 -37.27
C VAL A 16 20.91 36.52 -38.10
N THR A 17 20.16 35.43 -38.27
CA THR A 17 19.77 34.92 -39.61
C THR A 17 18.56 33.98 -39.52
N ALA A 18 17.77 33.91 -40.60
CA ALA A 18 16.63 33.02 -40.73
C ALA A 18 16.61 32.35 -42.10
N THR A 19 16.21 31.09 -42.17
CA THR A 19 15.84 30.40 -43.42
C THR A 19 14.62 29.51 -43.16
N ALA A 20 13.64 29.59 -44.07
CA ALA A 20 12.48 28.72 -44.06
C ALA A 20 12.42 27.97 -45.41
N THR A 21 12.12 26.68 -45.37
CA THR A 21 11.83 25.87 -46.57
C THR A 21 10.64 24.97 -46.29
N ALA A 22 9.63 25.03 -47.14
CA ALA A 22 8.43 24.22 -47.06
C ALA A 22 8.45 23.11 -48.12
N ALA A 23 7.84 21.96 -47.81
CA ALA A 23 7.55 20.91 -48.78
C ALA A 23 6.10 20.41 -48.60
N ARG A 24 5.37 20.24 -49.71
CA ARG A 24 3.99 19.75 -49.74
C ARG A 24 3.96 18.26 -50.09
N GLY A 25 3.10 17.49 -49.43
CA GLY A 25 2.71 16.13 -49.85
C GLY A 25 1.18 15.99 -49.82
N ARG A 26 0.56 15.58 -50.93
CA ARG A 26 -0.90 15.48 -51.06
C ARG A 26 -1.41 14.05 -50.82
N ALA A 27 -2.41 13.97 -49.94
CA ALA A 27 -3.65 13.19 -50.01
C ALA A 27 -3.74 11.92 -50.89
N ALA A 28 -4.29 10.85 -50.30
CA ALA A 28 -5.04 9.82 -51.00
C ALA A 28 -6.30 9.47 -50.19
N VAL A 29 -7.49 9.67 -50.78
CA VAL A 29 -8.78 9.26 -50.20
C VAL A 29 -9.18 7.91 -50.79
N ARG A 30 -9.65 6.97 -49.97
CA ARG A 30 -10.47 5.84 -50.42
C ARG A 30 -11.68 5.65 -49.52
N VAL A 31 -12.85 5.97 -50.08
CA VAL A 31 -14.17 5.60 -49.54
C VAL A 31 -14.50 4.19 -50.03
N PHE A 32 -15.01 3.32 -49.15
CA PHE A 32 -15.71 2.10 -49.57
C PHE A 32 -16.97 1.86 -48.71
N THR A 33 -18.11 2.12 -49.35
CA THR A 33 -19.44 1.50 -49.21
C THR A 33 -19.83 0.77 -47.90
N LEU A 34 -20.94 1.24 -47.32
CA LEU A 34 -21.77 0.52 -46.34
C LEU A 34 -22.56 -0.65 -46.98
N LEU A 35 -22.90 -1.66 -46.19
CA LEU A 35 -24.21 -2.34 -46.15
C LEU A 35 -24.36 -3.08 -44.79
N PRO A 36 -25.58 -3.36 -44.27
CA PRO A 36 -25.79 -3.71 -42.86
C PRO A 36 -25.88 -5.21 -42.57
N ILE A 37 -25.55 -5.60 -41.33
CA ILE A 37 -25.92 -6.91 -40.75
C ILE A 37 -26.70 -6.65 -39.46
N GLN A 38 -27.92 -7.19 -39.37
CA GLN A 38 -28.74 -7.10 -38.16
C GLN A 38 -28.17 -7.98 -37.04
N SER A 39 -28.18 -7.48 -35.80
CA SER A 39 -27.97 -8.31 -34.62
C SER A 39 -28.95 -7.91 -33.51
N LYS A 40 -29.44 -8.91 -32.76
CA LYS A 40 -30.60 -8.76 -31.87
C LYS A 40 -30.23 -8.10 -30.55
N THR A 41 -31.12 -7.26 -30.02
CA THR A 41 -30.97 -6.59 -28.72
C THR A 41 -30.79 -7.59 -27.57
N ARG A 42 -29.71 -7.45 -26.80
CA ARG A 42 -29.51 -8.15 -25.52
C ARG A 42 -29.29 -7.14 -24.41
N THR A 43 -29.87 -7.41 -23.24
CA THR A 43 -29.93 -6.48 -22.11
C THR A 43 -28.57 -6.16 -21.49
N LYS A 44 -28.40 -4.91 -21.06
CA LYS A 44 -27.14 -4.37 -20.53
C LYS A 44 -26.78 -4.96 -19.16
N LYS A 45 -25.54 -5.45 -19.02
CA LYS A 45 -24.79 -5.40 -17.75
C LYS A 45 -23.54 -4.56 -18.00
N ALA A 46 -23.26 -3.60 -17.14
CA ALA A 46 -22.15 -2.67 -17.34
C ALA A 46 -20.80 -3.33 -17.01
N PHE A 47 -19.93 -3.41 -18.01
CA PHE A 47 -18.49 -3.65 -17.90
C PHE A 47 -17.80 -2.60 -18.77
N TYR A 48 -16.80 -1.89 -18.25
CA TYR A 48 -16.18 -0.75 -18.93
C TYR A 48 -14.85 -1.08 -19.62
N SER A 49 -14.63 -0.41 -20.76
CA SER A 49 -13.54 -0.57 -21.75
C SER A 49 -13.84 0.39 -22.92
N THR A 50 -12.97 0.73 -23.88
CA THR A 50 -11.51 0.57 -24.13
C THR A 50 -11.25 1.40 -25.40
N GLN A 51 -10.16 2.16 -25.62
CA GLN A 51 -8.92 2.51 -24.91
C GLN A 51 -8.59 4.01 -25.30
N PRO A 52 -7.38 4.63 -25.21
CA PRO A 52 -6.04 4.15 -24.85
C PRO A 52 -5.35 4.87 -23.66
N ALA A 53 -4.24 4.27 -23.24
CA ALA A 53 -3.15 4.89 -22.50
C ALA A 53 -1.82 4.24 -22.95
N GLU A 54 -0.70 4.88 -22.60
CA GLU A 54 0.67 4.44 -22.90
C GLU A 54 0.94 3.01 -22.40
N ALA A 55 1.75 2.24 -23.14
CA ALA A 55 1.76 0.77 -23.05
C ALA A 55 2.08 0.22 -21.65
N ALA A 56 1.09 -0.44 -21.04
CA ALA A 56 1.23 -1.06 -19.72
C ALA A 56 2.15 -2.30 -19.75
N ASP A 57 2.89 -2.51 -18.66
CA ASP A 57 3.60 -3.78 -18.44
C ASP A 57 2.55 -4.91 -18.32
N PRO A 58 2.63 -5.98 -19.14
CA PRO A 58 1.59 -7.01 -19.21
C PRO A 58 1.43 -7.84 -17.92
N ARG A 59 2.23 -7.56 -16.88
CA ARG A 59 2.12 -8.18 -15.55
C ARG A 59 1.06 -7.54 -14.65
N TYR A 60 0.63 -6.30 -14.92
CA TYR A 60 -0.28 -5.54 -14.02
C TYR A 60 -1.34 -4.71 -14.75
N ASP A 61 -2.59 -4.79 -14.29
CA ASP A 61 -3.73 -4.02 -14.79
C ASP A 61 -3.60 -2.50 -14.50
N CYS A 62 -2.78 -2.10 -13.52
CA CYS A 62 -2.23 -0.74 -13.42
C CYS A 62 -0.95 -0.69 -12.57
N SER A 63 -0.20 0.42 -12.68
CA SER A 63 1.07 0.65 -11.97
C SER A 63 0.93 1.17 -10.53
N ILE A 64 -0.29 1.46 -10.06
CA ILE A 64 -0.53 2.04 -8.72
C ILE A 64 -1.16 1.05 -7.73
N ASN A 65 -2.04 0.16 -8.18
CA ASN A 65 -2.70 -0.84 -7.33
C ASN A 65 -2.00 -2.20 -7.43
N ALA A 66 -1.72 -2.84 -6.30
CA ALA A 66 -1.06 -4.15 -6.29
C ALA A 66 -1.95 -5.24 -6.95
N PRO A 67 -1.38 -6.38 -7.38
CA PRO A 67 -2.17 -7.50 -7.87
C PRO A 67 -3.23 -7.94 -6.84
N LEU A 68 -4.44 -8.21 -7.29
CA LEU A 68 -5.54 -8.69 -6.43
C LEU A 68 -5.18 -10.00 -5.70
N SER A 69 -4.25 -10.80 -6.23
CA SER A 69 -3.70 -11.98 -5.55
C SER A 69 -2.91 -11.66 -4.27
N THR A 70 -2.55 -10.39 -4.02
CA THR A 70 -1.89 -9.93 -2.77
C THR A 70 -2.88 -9.48 -1.70
N LEU A 71 -4.18 -9.46 -2.02
CA LEU A 71 -5.26 -9.16 -1.08
C LEU A 71 -5.83 -10.47 -0.50
N PRO A 72 -6.60 -10.41 0.60
CA PRO A 72 -7.43 -11.53 1.05
C PRO A 72 -8.30 -12.09 -0.09
N ALA A 73 -8.42 -13.41 -0.18
CA ALA A 73 -9.33 -14.03 -1.13
C ALA A 73 -10.79 -13.65 -0.84
N HIS A 74 -11.67 -13.69 -1.85
CA HIS A 74 -13.09 -13.48 -1.62
C HIS A 74 -13.69 -14.67 -0.83
N LEU A 75 -14.54 -14.39 0.15
CA LEU A 75 -15.14 -15.40 1.04
C LEU A 75 -16.64 -15.52 0.73
N ASP A 76 -16.96 -16.29 -0.31
CA ASP A 76 -18.34 -16.60 -0.70
C ASP A 76 -18.97 -17.60 0.28
N LEU A 77 -19.82 -17.07 1.17
CA LEU A 77 -20.69 -17.86 2.05
C LEU A 77 -22.13 -17.86 1.53
N PRO A 78 -22.91 -18.94 1.76
CA PRO A 78 -24.33 -18.92 1.44
C PRO A 78 -25.07 -17.86 2.28
N PRO A 79 -26.17 -17.28 1.76
CA PRO A 79 -27.04 -16.42 2.56
C PRO A 79 -27.70 -17.21 3.71
N PRO A 80 -28.24 -16.54 4.74
CA PRO A 80 -28.85 -17.20 5.91
C PRO A 80 -29.82 -18.34 5.52
N ARG A 81 -29.68 -19.49 6.21
CA ARG A 81 -30.42 -20.73 5.92
C ARG A 81 -31.93 -20.47 5.82
N LYS A 82 -32.54 -20.90 4.72
CA LYS A 82 -34.00 -20.75 4.54
C LYS A 82 -34.78 -21.69 5.47
N PRO A 83 -36.00 -21.31 5.90
CA PRO A 83 -36.94 -22.27 6.48
C PRO A 83 -37.10 -23.48 5.55
N GLY A 84 -37.07 -24.70 6.13
CA GLY A 84 -37.12 -25.96 5.38
C GLY A 84 -35.81 -26.42 4.70
N GLU A 85 -34.75 -25.59 4.61
CA GLU A 85 -33.48 -26.04 4.03
C GLU A 85 -32.73 -26.99 4.98
N SER A 86 -32.22 -28.11 4.45
CA SER A 86 -31.55 -29.13 5.25
C SER A 86 -30.24 -28.63 5.87
N VAL A 87 -30.12 -28.81 7.19
CA VAL A 87 -29.02 -28.28 8.01
C VAL A 87 -27.66 -28.77 7.52
N PHE A 88 -27.55 -30.04 7.13
CA PHE A 88 -26.33 -30.62 6.56
C PHE A 88 -25.91 -29.94 5.24
N SER A 89 -26.86 -29.72 4.30
CA SER A 89 -26.56 -29.07 3.02
C SER A 89 -26.09 -27.62 3.22
N TYR A 90 -26.69 -26.91 4.18
CA TYR A 90 -26.28 -25.56 4.55
C TYR A 90 -24.85 -25.51 5.11
N TYR A 91 -24.50 -26.36 6.08
CA TYR A 91 -23.13 -26.41 6.61
C TYR A 91 -22.10 -26.92 5.59
N PHE A 92 -22.47 -27.85 4.70
CA PHE A 92 -21.60 -28.30 3.61
C PHE A 92 -21.28 -27.16 2.62
N LYS A 93 -22.26 -26.29 2.29
CA LYS A 93 -22.03 -25.08 1.48
C LYS A 93 -21.07 -24.10 2.17
N ILE A 94 -21.22 -23.88 3.49
CA ILE A 94 -20.30 -23.06 4.29
C ILE A 94 -18.88 -23.63 4.26
N GLY A 95 -18.72 -24.94 4.51
CA GLY A 95 -17.42 -25.62 4.48
C GLY A 95 -16.74 -25.53 3.12
N LYS A 96 -17.50 -25.70 2.02
CA LYS A 96 -17.00 -25.52 0.65
C LYS A 96 -16.54 -24.08 0.38
N GLY A 97 -17.25 -23.08 0.91
CA GLY A 97 -16.85 -21.67 0.83
C GLY A 97 -15.50 -21.40 1.48
N TYR A 98 -15.34 -21.79 2.76
CA TYR A 98 -14.07 -21.66 3.48
C TYR A 98 -12.92 -22.45 2.84
N LEU A 99 -13.18 -23.67 2.36
CA LEU A 99 -12.16 -24.49 1.69
C LEU A 99 -11.70 -23.83 0.38
N SER A 100 -12.62 -23.25 -0.40
CA SER A 100 -12.30 -22.48 -1.61
C SER A 100 -11.46 -21.23 -1.30
N PHE A 101 -11.86 -20.48 -0.27
CA PHE A 101 -11.16 -19.29 0.22
C PHE A 101 -9.71 -19.62 0.63
N TYR A 102 -9.50 -20.59 1.54
CA TYR A 102 -8.16 -20.95 2.00
C TYR A 102 -7.29 -21.54 0.89
N LYS A 103 -7.85 -22.41 0.03
CA LYS A 103 -7.13 -22.96 -1.14
C LYS A 103 -6.66 -21.86 -2.09
N THR A 104 -7.48 -20.82 -2.30
CA THR A 104 -7.14 -19.68 -3.15
C THR A 104 -6.11 -18.78 -2.48
N GLY A 105 -6.30 -18.43 -1.21
CA GLY A 105 -5.35 -17.62 -0.44
C GLY A 105 -3.97 -18.25 -0.35
N LEU A 106 -3.88 -19.56 -0.05
CA LEU A 106 -2.62 -20.29 0.02
C LEU A 106 -1.95 -20.43 -1.35
N LYS A 107 -2.70 -20.73 -2.42
CA LYS A 107 -2.17 -20.74 -3.79
C LYS A 107 -1.59 -19.37 -4.16
N ASN A 108 -2.26 -18.29 -3.78
CA ASN A 108 -1.79 -16.94 -4.07
C ASN A 108 -0.49 -16.62 -3.31
N ALA A 109 -0.44 -16.89 -2.00
CA ALA A 109 0.75 -16.64 -1.18
C ALA A 109 1.95 -17.54 -1.54
N ALA A 110 1.72 -18.82 -1.85
CA ALA A 110 2.79 -19.82 -2.04
C ALA A 110 3.29 -19.95 -3.47
N TRP A 111 2.50 -19.53 -4.46
CA TRP A 111 2.80 -19.81 -5.87
C TRP A 111 2.66 -18.59 -6.77
N VAL A 112 1.54 -17.87 -6.71
CA VAL A 112 1.30 -16.72 -7.61
C VAL A 112 2.16 -15.53 -7.23
N ASN A 113 2.06 -15.05 -6.00
CA ASN A 113 2.79 -13.86 -5.54
C ASN A 113 4.32 -14.05 -5.57
N PRO A 114 4.90 -15.22 -5.19
CA PRO A 114 6.34 -15.44 -5.32
C PRO A 114 6.84 -15.44 -6.76
N ARG A 115 6.07 -16.00 -7.71
CA ARG A 115 6.41 -15.99 -9.13
C ARG A 115 6.35 -14.60 -9.74
N LEU A 116 5.32 -13.81 -9.42
CA LEU A 116 5.22 -12.41 -9.85
C LEU A 116 6.33 -11.55 -9.22
N ALA A 117 6.64 -11.77 -7.94
CA ALA A 117 7.64 -11.01 -7.20
C ALA A 117 9.08 -11.36 -7.61
N GLY A 118 9.35 -12.57 -8.13
CA GLY A 118 10.70 -13.05 -8.46
C GLY A 118 11.52 -12.11 -9.36
N PRO A 119 11.04 -11.78 -10.58
CA PRO A 119 11.76 -10.87 -11.49
C PRO A 119 11.97 -9.47 -10.92
N VAL A 120 10.99 -8.97 -10.15
CA VAL A 120 11.05 -7.65 -9.48
C VAL A 120 12.07 -7.67 -8.33
N MET A 121 12.11 -8.76 -7.57
CA MET A 121 13.05 -9.00 -6.46
C MET A 121 14.49 -9.18 -6.96
N SER A 122 14.71 -9.70 -8.17
CA SER A 122 16.05 -9.72 -8.79
C SER A 122 16.53 -8.29 -9.01
N ARG A 123 15.82 -7.52 -9.84
CA ARG A 123 16.17 -6.13 -10.16
C ARG A 123 16.31 -5.25 -8.91
N TRP A 124 15.47 -5.47 -7.90
CA TRP A 124 15.57 -4.80 -6.59
C TRP A 124 16.92 -5.06 -5.89
N ARG A 125 17.45 -6.28 -5.95
CA ARG A 125 18.75 -6.63 -5.34
C ARG A 125 19.90 -6.01 -6.12
N ASP A 126 19.82 -6.08 -7.44
CA ASP A 126 20.83 -5.54 -8.37
C ASP A 126 21.00 -4.02 -8.15
N ASP A 127 19.87 -3.30 -8.00
CA ASP A 127 19.82 -1.85 -7.70
C ASP A 127 20.13 -1.47 -6.23
N ARG A 128 20.65 -2.40 -5.42
CA ARG A 128 20.93 -2.19 -3.98
C ARG A 128 19.70 -1.77 -3.16
N GLY A 129 18.49 -2.07 -3.65
CA GLY A 129 17.20 -1.79 -3.01
C GLY A 129 16.75 -0.33 -3.12
N TYR A 130 16.25 0.23 -2.02
CA TYR A 130 15.61 1.55 -1.99
C TYR A 130 16.46 2.69 -2.57
N ALA A 131 17.80 2.60 -2.49
CA ALA A 131 18.69 3.62 -3.01
C ALA A 131 18.63 3.72 -4.56
N GLY A 132 18.89 2.62 -5.27
CA GLY A 132 18.80 2.58 -6.73
C GLY A 132 17.38 2.82 -7.23
N ILE A 133 16.36 2.40 -6.48
CA ILE A 133 14.94 2.66 -6.81
C ILE A 133 14.61 4.15 -6.95
N VAL A 134 15.08 4.99 -6.03
CA VAL A 134 14.82 6.44 -6.07
C VAL A 134 15.59 7.11 -7.22
N GLN A 135 16.76 6.59 -7.56
CA GLN A 135 17.63 7.08 -8.64
C GLN A 135 17.10 6.66 -10.03
N ASN A 136 16.92 5.36 -10.23
CA ASN A 136 16.60 4.72 -11.51
C ASN A 136 15.09 4.76 -11.83
N LYS A 137 14.23 5.01 -10.83
CA LYS A 137 12.78 5.30 -10.97
C LYS A 137 11.94 4.25 -11.71
N TRP A 138 12.46 3.06 -12.01
CA TRP A 138 11.78 2.01 -12.77
C TRP A 138 10.62 1.35 -12.01
N ILE A 139 10.69 1.30 -10.68
CA ILE A 139 9.69 0.58 -9.89
C ILE A 139 8.33 1.31 -9.91
N THR A 140 7.27 0.51 -9.91
CA THR A 140 5.89 0.98 -9.76
C THR A 140 5.42 0.85 -8.30
N ARG A 141 4.28 1.44 -7.93
CA ARG A 141 3.71 1.20 -6.59
C ARG A 141 3.21 -0.24 -6.46
N SER A 142 2.62 -0.79 -7.53
CA SER A 142 2.14 -2.17 -7.56
C SER A 142 3.26 -3.18 -7.31
N ASP A 143 4.45 -2.96 -7.88
CA ASP A 143 5.69 -3.70 -7.60
C ASP A 143 6.11 -3.60 -6.11
N LEU A 144 6.21 -2.38 -5.56
CA LEU A 144 6.62 -2.17 -4.16
C LEU A 144 5.67 -2.89 -3.18
N GLN A 145 4.36 -2.77 -3.42
CA GLN A 145 3.33 -3.40 -2.61
C GLN A 145 3.35 -4.93 -2.76
N LEU A 146 3.53 -5.46 -3.97
CA LEU A 146 3.72 -6.89 -4.22
C LEU A 146 4.92 -7.45 -3.46
N LEU A 147 6.09 -6.79 -3.54
CA LEU A 147 7.31 -7.23 -2.85
C LEU A 147 7.12 -7.23 -1.32
N LYS A 148 6.55 -6.17 -0.76
CA LYS A 148 6.25 -6.06 0.68
C LYS A 148 5.31 -7.18 1.15
N ARG A 149 4.21 -7.43 0.44
CA ARG A 149 3.19 -8.43 0.81
C ARG A 149 3.73 -9.85 0.62
N ASN A 150 4.37 -10.12 -0.50
CA ASN A 150 5.04 -11.40 -0.75
C ASN A 150 6.10 -11.71 0.33
N GLN A 151 6.92 -10.74 0.74
CA GLN A 151 7.90 -10.96 1.83
C GLN A 151 7.23 -11.11 3.21
N HIS A 152 5.99 -10.62 3.41
CA HIS A 152 5.22 -10.83 4.64
C HIS A 152 4.61 -12.24 4.69
N ASP A 153 4.08 -12.70 3.56
CA ASP A 153 3.36 -13.97 3.43
C ASP A 153 4.32 -15.16 3.29
N PHE A 154 5.34 -15.05 2.45
CA PHE A 154 6.29 -16.14 2.19
C PHE A 154 7.04 -16.59 3.45
N ARG A 155 7.33 -15.66 4.38
CA ARG A 155 7.94 -15.97 5.68
C ARG A 155 6.99 -16.68 6.66
N ARG A 156 5.68 -16.70 6.40
CA ARG A 156 4.68 -17.40 7.21
C ARG A 156 4.34 -18.78 6.69
N ILE A 157 4.56 -19.05 5.41
CA ILE A 157 4.24 -20.35 4.80
C ILE A 157 4.93 -21.52 5.52
N PRO A 158 6.21 -21.48 5.91
CA PRO A 158 6.82 -22.57 6.68
C PRO A 158 6.15 -22.80 8.04
N LEU A 159 5.83 -21.72 8.77
CA LEU A 159 5.14 -21.82 10.07
C LEU A 159 3.71 -22.36 9.92
N PHE A 160 3.00 -21.92 8.88
CA PHE A 160 1.68 -22.43 8.53
C PHE A 160 1.72 -23.90 8.10
N ALA A 161 2.74 -24.32 7.35
CA ALA A 161 2.92 -25.72 6.95
C ALA A 161 3.16 -26.62 8.16
N VAL A 162 4.01 -26.21 9.10
CA VAL A 162 4.22 -26.93 10.38
C VAL A 162 2.92 -27.00 11.18
N LEU A 163 2.16 -25.91 11.28
CA LEU A 163 0.83 -25.91 11.93
C LEU A 163 -0.15 -26.88 11.24
N PHE A 164 -0.14 -26.94 9.91
CA PHE A 164 -0.98 -27.85 9.14
C PHE A 164 -0.58 -29.33 9.35
N THR A 165 0.72 -29.64 9.39
CA THR A 165 1.21 -30.99 9.69
C THR A 165 0.84 -31.44 11.11
N ILE A 166 0.84 -30.54 12.10
CA ILE A 166 0.51 -30.86 13.49
C ILE A 166 -0.99 -30.97 13.73
N CYS A 167 -1.80 -30.04 13.20
CA CYS A 167 -3.24 -29.98 13.49
C CYS A 167 -4.12 -30.68 12.44
N GLY A 168 -3.60 -30.99 11.25
CA GLY A 168 -4.32 -31.69 10.18
C GLY A 168 -5.70 -31.07 9.88
N GLU A 169 -6.74 -31.88 10.05
CA GLU A 169 -8.13 -31.46 9.80
C GLU A 169 -8.63 -30.37 10.76
N PHE A 170 -8.00 -30.20 11.93
CA PHE A 170 -8.36 -29.16 12.90
C PHE A 170 -7.75 -27.78 12.61
N THR A 171 -6.82 -27.66 11.66
CA THR A 171 -6.18 -26.38 11.29
C THR A 171 -7.17 -25.23 11.02
N PRO A 172 -8.35 -25.41 10.37
CA PRO A 172 -9.31 -24.32 10.17
C PRO A 172 -9.78 -23.64 11.46
N PHE A 173 -9.91 -24.38 12.57
CA PHE A 173 -10.28 -23.81 13.88
C PHE A 173 -9.13 -22.99 14.47
N VAL A 174 -7.89 -23.51 14.40
CA VAL A 174 -6.71 -22.81 14.91
C VAL A 174 -6.43 -21.53 14.11
N VAL A 175 -6.65 -21.57 12.79
CA VAL A 175 -6.52 -20.41 11.89
C VAL A 175 -7.59 -19.35 12.14
N ALA A 176 -8.82 -19.76 12.48
CA ALA A 176 -9.87 -18.82 12.87
C ALA A 176 -9.49 -18.01 14.13
N LEU A 177 -8.75 -18.64 15.06
CA LEU A 177 -8.29 -18.02 16.31
C LEU A 177 -7.03 -17.15 16.14
N PHE A 178 -6.06 -17.52 15.28
CA PHE A 178 -4.74 -16.88 15.22
C PHE A 178 -4.42 -16.19 13.87
N SER A 179 -4.95 -14.97 13.67
CA SER A 179 -4.72 -14.13 12.49
C SER A 179 -3.24 -13.81 12.17
N ASN A 180 -2.33 -14.01 13.13
CA ASN A 180 -0.91 -13.73 13.01
C ASN A 180 -0.09 -14.83 12.31
N ILE A 181 -0.58 -16.07 12.29
CA ILE A 181 0.15 -17.23 11.72
C ILE A 181 -0.05 -17.30 10.19
N VAL A 182 -1.24 -16.96 9.71
CA VAL A 182 -1.59 -17.06 8.28
C VAL A 182 -1.03 -15.92 7.41
N PRO A 183 -0.79 -16.18 6.10
CA PRO A 183 -0.66 -15.14 5.08
C PRO A 183 -1.83 -14.15 5.06
N ILE A 184 -1.57 -12.92 4.59
CA ILE A 184 -2.57 -11.87 4.41
C ILE A 184 -3.70 -12.33 3.47
N THR A 185 -3.34 -13.08 2.43
CA THR A 185 -4.28 -13.67 1.45
C THR A 185 -5.31 -14.63 2.06
N CYS A 186 -5.08 -15.12 3.28
CA CYS A 186 -5.91 -16.08 4.01
C CYS A 186 -6.65 -15.47 5.21
N ARG A 187 -6.64 -14.14 5.38
CA ARG A 187 -7.30 -13.46 6.53
C ARG A 187 -8.80 -13.27 6.30
N ILE A 188 -9.62 -13.72 7.24
CA ILE A 188 -11.09 -13.59 7.16
C ILE A 188 -11.48 -12.11 7.34
N PRO A 189 -12.51 -11.58 6.63
CA PRO A 189 -12.95 -10.17 6.78
C PRO A 189 -13.24 -9.74 8.23
N SER A 190 -13.85 -10.60 9.05
CA SER A 190 -14.08 -10.32 10.47
C SER A 190 -12.80 -10.23 11.30
N GLN A 191 -11.79 -11.07 11.02
CA GLN A 191 -10.46 -10.95 11.62
C GLN A 191 -9.82 -9.61 11.26
N ILE A 192 -9.94 -9.17 10.00
CA ILE A 192 -9.39 -7.87 9.54
C ILE A 192 -10.07 -6.70 10.25
N GLN A 193 -11.40 -6.74 10.46
CA GLN A 193 -12.12 -5.73 11.23
C GLN A 193 -11.69 -5.71 12.71
N SER A 194 -11.53 -6.88 13.34
CA SER A 194 -11.06 -6.99 14.72
C SER A 194 -9.61 -6.53 14.91
N ASP A 195 -8.70 -6.93 14.01
CA ASP A 195 -7.31 -6.45 13.95
C ASP A 195 -7.26 -4.91 13.81
N ARG A 196 -8.14 -4.31 12.98
CA ARG A 196 -8.27 -2.85 12.83
C ARG A 196 -8.78 -2.19 14.12
N ARG A 197 -9.88 -2.68 14.70
CA ARG A 197 -10.48 -2.16 15.94
C ARG A 197 -9.47 -2.17 17.08
N TRP A 198 -8.75 -3.28 17.24
CA TRP A 198 -7.70 -3.42 18.23
C TRP A 198 -6.58 -2.39 17.99
N ARG A 199 -6.09 -2.22 16.76
CA ARG A 199 -5.05 -1.23 16.45
C ARG A 199 -5.51 0.19 16.73
N GLU A 200 -6.70 0.59 16.27
CA GLU A 200 -7.19 1.97 16.45
C GLU A 200 -7.42 2.29 17.94
N ASN A 201 -7.82 1.31 18.76
CA ASN A 201 -7.88 1.44 20.21
C ASN A 201 -6.47 1.56 20.85
N GLN A 202 -5.48 0.80 20.39
CA GLN A 202 -4.08 0.96 20.85
C GLN A 202 -3.49 2.32 20.45
N ILE A 203 -3.82 2.82 19.26
CA ILE A 203 -3.43 4.17 18.81
C ILE A 203 -4.07 5.22 19.72
N LYS A 204 -5.39 5.16 19.94
CA LYS A 204 -6.11 6.07 20.85
C LYS A 204 -5.48 6.09 22.25
N ALA A 205 -5.31 4.92 22.88
CA ALA A 205 -4.68 4.82 24.20
C ALA A 205 -3.21 5.30 24.23
N SER A 206 -2.47 5.13 23.11
CA SER A 206 -1.10 5.63 22.97
C SER A 206 -1.03 7.15 22.75
N PHE A 207 -2.10 7.80 22.28
CA PHE A 207 -2.23 9.25 22.27
C PHE A 207 -2.67 9.79 23.64
N GLU A 208 -3.67 9.17 24.27
CA GLU A 208 -4.14 9.51 25.63
C GLU A 208 -3.02 9.43 26.68
N ALA A 209 -2.08 8.47 26.53
CA ALA A 209 -0.90 8.36 27.38
C ALA A 209 0.30 9.24 26.96
N PHE A 210 0.26 9.89 25.79
CA PHE A 210 1.37 10.68 25.24
C PHE A 210 1.11 12.19 25.37
N LEU A 211 -0.08 12.65 24.97
CA LEU A 211 -0.50 14.06 24.98
C LEU A 211 -0.34 14.76 26.35
N PRO A 212 -0.57 14.11 27.52
CA PRO A 212 -0.33 14.73 28.83
C PRO A 212 1.15 15.02 29.14
N SER A 213 2.09 14.65 28.27
CA SER A 213 3.53 14.65 28.58
C SER A 213 4.46 15.26 27.53
N THR A 214 3.96 15.73 26.38
CA THR A 214 4.80 16.36 25.34
C THR A 214 4.01 17.29 24.44
N SER A 215 4.25 18.61 24.56
CA SER A 215 4.02 19.58 23.49
C SER A 215 5.26 19.63 22.58
N ILE A 216 5.08 19.41 21.28
CA ILE A 216 6.20 19.32 20.33
C ILE A 216 6.56 20.73 19.84
N ASN A 217 7.23 21.47 20.73
CA ASN A 217 7.72 22.83 20.48
C ASN A 217 9.11 22.82 19.78
N ARG A 218 9.45 21.76 19.06
CA ARG A 218 10.75 21.54 18.40
C ARG A 218 10.55 20.79 17.07
N PRO A 219 11.33 21.09 16.01
CA PRO A 219 11.33 20.28 14.79
C PRO A 219 11.87 18.87 15.09
N VAL A 220 11.30 17.86 14.45
CA VAL A 220 11.66 16.45 14.67
C VAL A 220 12.43 15.92 13.46
N GLU A 221 13.68 16.38 13.36
CA GLU A 221 14.64 16.06 12.30
C GLU A 221 15.18 14.62 12.39
N GLY A 222 14.30 13.66 12.09
CA GLY A 222 14.67 12.26 11.91
C GLY A 222 14.72 11.42 13.20
N LEU A 223 14.79 10.10 13.01
CA LEU A 223 14.56 9.10 14.05
C LEU A 223 15.47 9.27 15.29
N ASP A 224 16.71 9.72 15.13
CA ASP A 224 17.65 9.83 16.25
C ASP A 224 17.26 10.91 17.26
N LYS A 225 16.58 11.98 16.83
CA LYS A 225 16.14 13.10 17.70
C LYS A 225 14.93 12.75 18.58
N LEU A 226 14.24 11.63 18.33
CA LEU A 226 13.12 11.16 19.15
C LEU A 226 13.60 10.51 20.44
N THR A 227 12.96 10.86 21.55
CA THR A 227 13.00 10.14 22.83
C THR A 227 12.47 8.70 22.69
N TRP A 228 12.70 7.88 23.71
CA TRP A 228 12.12 6.53 23.77
C TRP A 228 10.58 6.56 23.74
N LYS A 229 9.93 7.53 24.39
CA LYS A 229 8.47 7.66 24.42
C LYS A 229 7.91 7.97 23.02
N GLU A 230 8.47 8.96 22.32
CA GLU A 230 8.08 9.29 20.94
C GLU A 230 8.31 8.09 19.98
N LYS A 231 9.44 7.37 20.11
CA LYS A 231 9.73 6.14 19.35
C LYS A 231 8.70 5.03 19.58
N VAL A 232 8.34 4.77 20.84
CA VAL A 232 7.31 3.77 21.20
C VAL A 232 5.94 4.20 20.65
N HIS A 233 5.54 5.46 20.86
CA HIS A 233 4.29 6.01 20.34
C HIS A 233 4.19 5.84 18.81
N CYS A 234 5.18 6.33 18.05
CA CYS A 234 5.22 6.18 16.59
C CYS A 234 5.10 4.71 16.18
N SER A 235 5.79 3.80 16.88
CA SER A 235 5.73 2.36 16.57
C SER A 235 4.35 1.74 16.79
N THR A 236 3.54 2.28 17.72
CA THR A 236 2.13 1.89 17.92
C THR A 236 1.27 2.42 16.76
N VAL A 237 1.44 3.69 16.38
CA VAL A 237 0.74 4.34 15.24
C VAL A 237 0.91 3.53 13.95
N VAL A 238 2.12 3.07 13.63
CA VAL A 238 2.39 2.29 12.41
C VAL A 238 2.21 0.77 12.56
N GLY A 239 1.75 0.28 13.72
CA GLY A 239 1.62 -1.16 13.99
C GLY A 239 2.93 -1.95 13.84
N ARG A 240 4.07 -1.33 14.18
CA ARG A 240 5.42 -1.94 14.19
C ARG A 240 5.92 -2.30 15.58
N HIS A 241 5.23 -1.82 16.60
CA HIS A 241 5.24 -2.38 17.95
C HIS A 241 4.81 -3.86 17.94
N SER A 242 5.31 -4.66 18.88
CA SER A 242 4.82 -6.03 19.11
C SER A 242 4.31 -6.14 20.54
N GLY A 243 3.04 -6.51 20.73
CA GLY A 243 2.36 -6.46 22.03
C GLY A 243 2.99 -7.28 23.17
N LEU A 244 3.88 -8.23 22.87
CA LEU A 244 4.69 -8.97 23.86
C LEU A 244 5.90 -8.18 24.40
N TRP A 245 6.15 -6.97 23.91
CA TRP A 245 7.30 -6.15 24.30
C TRP A 245 6.93 -5.28 25.51
N PRO A 246 7.64 -5.38 26.65
CA PRO A 246 7.47 -4.50 27.81
C PRO A 246 8.10 -3.12 27.53
N SER A 247 7.65 -2.44 26.47
CA SER A 247 8.25 -1.20 25.93
C SER A 247 8.13 0.00 26.86
N ARG A 248 7.32 -0.10 27.92
CA ARG A 248 7.22 0.88 29.02
C ARG A 248 8.38 0.77 30.03
N ILE A 249 9.16 -0.32 30.01
CA ILE A 249 10.09 -0.67 31.11
C ILE A 249 11.56 -0.47 30.71
N LEU A 250 12.08 -1.11 29.66
CA LEU A 250 13.51 -1.03 29.29
C LEU A 250 13.76 -0.71 27.80
N PRO A 251 14.74 0.17 27.46
CA PRO A 251 15.09 0.51 26.08
C PRO A 251 16.20 -0.38 25.46
N LEU A 252 16.85 -1.27 26.22
CA LEU A 252 17.94 -2.13 25.75
C LEU A 252 17.69 -3.61 26.11
N PRO A 253 18.23 -4.58 25.34
CA PRO A 253 18.88 -4.43 24.02
C PRO A 253 17.87 -4.06 22.91
N PHE A 254 16.58 -4.11 23.23
CA PHE A 254 15.48 -4.09 22.28
C PHE A 254 15.37 -2.80 21.43
N GLY A 255 15.78 -1.64 21.94
CA GLY A 255 15.62 -0.36 21.26
C GLY A 255 16.35 -0.22 19.93
N PHE A 256 17.50 -0.90 19.76
CA PHE A 256 18.17 -0.98 18.46
C PHE A 256 17.32 -1.71 17.41
N VAL A 257 16.60 -2.77 17.83
CA VAL A 257 15.68 -3.50 16.96
C VAL A 257 14.45 -2.63 16.61
N LEU A 258 13.97 -1.81 17.55
CA LEU A 258 12.88 -0.86 17.28
C LEU A 258 13.32 0.19 16.26
N HIS A 259 14.45 0.84 16.51
CA HIS A 259 15.04 1.87 15.65
C HIS A 259 15.25 1.35 14.23
N LYS A 260 15.92 0.21 14.07
CA LYS A 260 16.19 -0.43 12.77
C LYS A 260 14.92 -0.89 12.05
N ARG A 261 13.81 -1.16 12.76
CA ARG A 261 12.49 -1.41 12.17
C ARG A 261 11.80 -0.11 11.73
N LEU A 262 11.88 0.93 12.56
CA LEU A 262 11.27 2.24 12.33
C LEU A 262 11.92 2.97 11.13
N ASN A 263 13.25 3.08 11.07
CA ASN A 263 13.97 3.70 9.95
C ASN A 263 13.68 2.98 8.62
N ARG A 264 13.70 1.65 8.60
CA ARG A 264 13.29 0.85 7.42
C ARG A 264 11.83 1.10 7.00
N TYR A 265 10.97 1.51 7.94
CA TYR A 265 9.56 1.78 7.67
C TYR A 265 9.32 3.22 7.20
N GLU A 266 10.07 4.18 7.73
CA GLU A 266 10.19 5.55 7.21
C GLU A 266 10.57 5.54 5.72
N VAL A 267 11.64 4.82 5.36
CA VAL A 267 12.09 4.69 3.95
C VAL A 267 10.99 4.04 3.08
N TYR A 268 10.30 3.03 3.59
CA TYR A 268 9.17 2.41 2.89
C TYR A 268 8.02 3.40 2.64
N ILE A 269 7.57 4.15 3.66
CA ILE A 269 6.45 5.09 3.53
C ILE A 269 6.82 6.29 2.65
N ALA A 270 8.03 6.83 2.78
CA ALA A 270 8.52 7.88 1.87
C ALA A 270 8.53 7.39 0.40
N THR A 271 8.91 6.14 0.16
CA THR A 271 8.86 5.54 -1.19
C THR A 271 7.41 5.35 -1.67
N ASP A 272 6.49 4.87 -0.82
CA ASP A 272 5.07 4.72 -1.17
C ASP A 272 4.38 6.09 -1.39
N ASP A 273 4.70 7.12 -0.59
CA ASP A 273 4.23 8.51 -0.79
C ASP A 273 4.65 9.05 -2.17
N LEU A 274 5.92 8.88 -2.55
CA LEU A 274 6.45 9.27 -3.86
C LEU A 274 5.80 8.47 -5.01
N LEU A 275 5.59 7.16 -4.84
CA LEU A 275 5.00 6.31 -5.88
C LEU A 275 3.48 6.50 -6.03
N ILE A 276 2.75 6.87 -4.96
CA ILE A 276 1.35 7.35 -5.09
C ILE A 276 1.33 8.64 -5.90
N ALA A 277 2.21 9.60 -5.61
CA ALA A 277 2.29 10.85 -6.36
C ALA A 277 2.63 10.62 -7.85
N LYS A 278 3.59 9.74 -8.15
CA LYS A 278 3.95 9.34 -9.53
C LYS A 278 2.80 8.60 -10.25
N GLY A 279 2.03 7.77 -9.52
CA GLY A 279 0.95 6.93 -10.07
C GLY A 279 -0.37 7.65 -10.38
N GLY A 280 -0.41 8.98 -10.36
CA GLY A 280 -1.63 9.78 -10.55
C GLY A 280 -2.41 10.09 -9.26
N GLY A 281 -1.79 9.91 -8.10
CA GLY A 281 -2.32 10.35 -6.80
C GLY A 281 -3.43 9.48 -6.21
N VAL A 282 -4.01 9.98 -5.12
CA VAL A 282 -4.99 9.27 -4.27
C VAL A 282 -6.25 8.84 -5.04
N MET A 283 -6.64 9.60 -6.06
CA MET A 283 -7.81 9.29 -6.90
C MET A 283 -7.64 8.02 -7.77
N LYS A 284 -6.41 7.54 -7.98
CA LYS A 284 -6.12 6.31 -8.75
C LYS A 284 -6.00 5.07 -7.85
N LEU A 285 -6.07 5.22 -6.52
CA LEU A 285 -6.13 4.10 -5.58
C LEU A 285 -7.54 3.48 -5.59
N SER A 286 -7.58 2.16 -5.75
CA SER A 286 -8.79 1.36 -5.53
C SER A 286 -9.17 1.38 -4.03
N PRO A 287 -10.45 1.13 -3.67
CA PRO A 287 -10.88 1.19 -2.26
C PRO A 287 -10.03 0.34 -1.28
N PRO A 288 -9.67 -0.93 -1.55
CA PRO A 288 -8.82 -1.69 -0.63
C PRO A 288 -7.37 -1.16 -0.58
N GLU A 289 -6.83 -0.61 -1.67
CA GLU A 289 -5.49 0.00 -1.67
C GLU A 289 -5.46 1.34 -0.92
N LEU A 290 -6.55 2.10 -0.98
CA LEU A 290 -6.75 3.31 -0.19
C LEU A 290 -6.79 2.99 1.32
N GLU A 291 -7.60 2.01 1.73
CA GLU A 291 -7.63 1.56 3.13
C GLU A 291 -6.26 1.07 3.61
N ILE A 292 -5.54 0.28 2.80
CA ILE A 292 -4.19 -0.20 3.13
C ILE A 292 -3.20 0.96 3.22
N ALA A 293 -3.26 1.93 2.30
CA ALA A 293 -2.39 3.11 2.32
C ALA A 293 -2.62 3.99 3.56
N CYS A 294 -3.87 4.17 3.98
CA CYS A 294 -4.23 4.85 5.23
C CYS A 294 -3.71 4.08 6.46
N VAL A 295 -4.00 2.78 6.55
CA VAL A 295 -3.55 1.88 7.63
C VAL A 295 -2.03 1.86 7.77
N ASP A 296 -1.29 1.81 6.66
CA ASP A 296 0.17 1.81 6.66
C ASP A 296 0.77 3.09 7.25
N ARG A 297 0.04 4.22 7.17
CA ARG A 297 0.42 5.52 7.72
C ARG A 297 -0.12 5.76 9.13
N GLY A 298 -0.89 4.82 9.68
CA GLY A 298 -1.56 4.91 10.98
C GLY A 298 -2.91 5.64 10.97
N ILE A 299 -3.37 6.10 9.80
CA ILE A 299 -4.65 6.79 9.63
C ILE A 299 -5.78 5.78 9.91
N LYS A 300 -6.72 6.16 10.78
CA LYS A 300 -7.92 5.37 11.07
C LYS A 300 -8.75 5.12 9.82
N VAL A 301 -9.31 3.92 9.70
CA VAL A 301 -10.13 3.49 8.56
C VAL A 301 -11.52 2.98 8.93
N LEU A 302 -11.78 2.73 10.21
CA LEU A 302 -13.12 2.34 10.65
C LEU A 302 -14.07 3.54 10.62
N ASP A 303 -15.33 3.25 10.32
CA ASP A 303 -16.47 4.18 10.35
C ASP A 303 -16.31 5.46 9.50
N LYS A 304 -15.32 5.49 8.58
CA LYS A 304 -15.05 6.55 7.62
C LYS A 304 -15.48 6.15 6.21
N SER A 305 -16.05 7.11 5.48
CA SER A 305 -16.36 6.98 4.05
C SER A 305 -15.09 7.01 3.18
N GLU A 306 -15.18 6.43 1.98
CA GLU A 306 -14.09 6.45 0.99
C GLU A 306 -13.62 7.88 0.66
N GLN A 307 -14.53 8.86 0.66
CA GLN A 307 -14.21 10.28 0.46
C GLN A 307 -13.38 10.87 1.61
N GLN A 308 -13.72 10.55 2.86
CA GLN A 308 -12.92 10.97 4.03
C GLN A 308 -11.53 10.32 3.99
N LEU A 309 -11.43 9.03 3.65
CA LEU A 309 -10.13 8.34 3.50
C LEU A 309 -9.27 8.96 2.40
N ARG A 310 -9.87 9.37 1.27
CA ARG A 310 -9.14 10.12 0.23
C ARG A 310 -8.68 11.49 0.72
N ALA A 311 -9.52 12.21 1.48
CA ALA A 311 -9.14 13.51 2.05
C ALA A 311 -7.99 13.40 3.06
N ASP A 312 -8.05 12.43 3.99
CA ASP A 312 -7.02 12.19 5.00
C ASP A 312 -5.68 11.79 4.36
N LEU A 313 -5.69 10.89 3.37
CA LEU A 313 -4.46 10.50 2.66
C LEU A 313 -3.91 11.63 1.79
N GLN A 314 -4.78 12.41 1.14
CA GLN A 314 -4.37 13.59 0.38
C GLN A 314 -3.77 14.67 1.29
N ARG A 315 -4.30 14.86 2.51
CA ARG A 315 -3.71 15.71 3.54
C ARG A 315 -2.32 15.23 3.94
N TRP A 316 -2.16 13.95 4.28
CA TRP A 316 -0.85 13.35 4.61
C TRP A 316 0.21 13.62 3.52
N LEU A 317 -0.13 13.38 2.26
CA LEU A 317 0.77 13.63 1.12
C LEU A 317 1.06 15.11 0.91
N THR A 318 0.10 15.98 1.20
CA THR A 318 0.26 17.44 1.09
C THR A 318 1.15 17.98 2.20
N ASP A 319 1.00 17.50 3.44
CA ASP A 319 1.87 17.89 4.55
C ASP A 319 3.30 17.37 4.36
N SER A 320 3.47 16.19 3.74
CA SER A 320 4.79 15.70 3.30
C SER A 320 5.45 16.60 2.23
N LYS A 321 4.67 17.27 1.38
CA LYS A 321 5.17 18.27 0.40
C LYS A 321 5.51 19.62 1.03
N LYS A 322 4.94 19.96 2.19
CA LYS A 322 5.26 21.17 2.97
C LYS A 322 6.56 21.03 3.78
N GLY A 323 7.22 19.86 3.76
CA GLY A 323 8.41 19.59 4.54
C GLY A 323 8.18 19.07 5.97
N VAL A 324 6.92 18.91 6.40
CA VAL A 324 6.57 18.32 7.71
C VAL A 324 7.11 16.89 7.77
N THR A 325 7.95 16.56 8.75
CA THR A 325 8.65 15.27 8.77
C THR A 325 7.68 14.11 9.03
N ILE A 326 8.06 12.90 8.63
CA ILE A 326 7.20 11.72 8.85
C ILE A 326 6.95 11.46 10.34
N TRP A 327 7.92 11.83 11.19
CA TRP A 327 7.83 11.72 12.65
C TRP A 327 6.85 12.72 13.22
N GLU A 328 6.89 13.99 12.77
CA GLU A 328 5.89 15.01 13.12
C GLU A 328 4.48 14.55 12.72
N ARG A 329 4.30 14.01 11.52
CA ARG A 329 2.99 13.53 11.07
C ARG A 329 2.45 12.33 11.88
N TRP A 330 3.32 11.45 12.40
CA TRP A 330 2.89 10.37 13.30
C TRP A 330 2.60 10.84 14.72
N LEU A 331 3.36 11.81 15.23
CA LEU A 331 3.19 12.37 16.57
C LEU A 331 2.00 13.36 16.67
N ALA A 332 1.61 13.98 15.55
CA ALA A 332 0.49 14.90 15.43
C ALA A 332 -0.71 14.32 14.63
N LEU A 333 -0.78 12.99 14.48
CA LEU A 333 -1.82 12.33 13.69
C LEU A 333 -3.22 12.56 14.33
N PRO A 334 -4.25 13.01 13.58
CA PRO A 334 -5.57 13.26 14.15
C PRO A 334 -6.21 11.98 14.71
N THR A 335 -6.62 12.07 15.97
CA THR A 335 -7.24 10.97 16.75
C THR A 335 -8.76 11.01 16.76
N SER A 336 -9.37 12.05 16.20
CA SER A 336 -10.80 12.11 15.84
C SER A 336 -11.00 11.43 14.48
#